data_AF-A0A386ZDD9-F1
#
_entry.id   AF-A0A386ZDD9-F1
#
_cell.length_a   1.000
_cell.length_b   1.000
_cell.length_c   1.000
_cell.angle_alpha   90.00
_cell.angle_beta   90.00
_cell.angle_gamma   90.00
#
_symmetry.space_group_name_H-M   'P 1'
#
loop_
_entity.id
_entity.type
_entity.pdbx_description
1 polymer ?
#
loop_
_entity_poly.entity_id
_entity_poly.type
_entity_poly.pdbx_seq_one_letter_code
_entity_poly.pdbx_strand_id
1 'polypeptide(L)'
;MAGSDSIGQEWADAYDKAVSSALQASAQLTAAAAQVRDLIVVGAFNHQAGESAANHNDVQPPAPPSSMPAPCLVDQAPSAAGDGIPEPFGWSIIKDAVGAVWPNGHQDELRAAEAAWSTAASNFHTMAGTVPQAIDLLGNQQSEEIPAAIAAAESRQSDLNDLGDISSLIGTACGDYAHHLDEAHHQILEELKELGIETAAVEVGFAVLAPITAGLSEYIGNAAWVARIGVKARRIASIIADLATKAKESAKVVGTLVERVSALSAKVAKWVQEAAAQMFSNQVIEQLRSEGLTIDSSQIALRAPK
;
A
#
# COMPACT_ATOMS: atom_id res chain seq x y z
N MET A 1 -13.60 -5.29 4.04
CA MET A 1 -13.84 -4.45 2.84
C MET A 1 -14.03 -5.21 1.53
N ALA A 2 -13.19 -6.19 1.16
CA ALA A 2 -13.25 -6.82 -0.16
C ALA A 2 -14.41 -7.82 -0.32
N GLY A 3 -14.92 -8.37 0.79
CA GLY A 3 -15.93 -9.42 0.81
C GLY A 3 -15.34 -10.77 1.24
N SER A 4 -16.23 -11.71 1.52
CA SER A 4 -15.92 -13.10 1.84
C SER A 4 -16.28 -14.06 0.69
N ASP A 5 -16.86 -13.56 -0.41
CA ASP A 5 -17.02 -14.30 -1.64
C ASP A 5 -15.68 -14.53 -2.37
N SER A 6 -15.65 -15.45 -3.35
CA SER A 6 -14.41 -15.82 -4.04
C SER A 6 -13.76 -14.68 -4.83
N ILE A 7 -14.56 -13.73 -5.34
CA ILE A 7 -14.05 -12.56 -6.08
C ILE A 7 -13.36 -11.63 -5.09
N GLY A 8 -14.03 -11.35 -3.95
CA GLY A 8 -13.49 -10.55 -2.86
C GLY A 8 -12.19 -11.13 -2.28
N GLN A 9 -12.14 -12.45 -2.07
CA GLN A 9 -10.94 -13.14 -1.58
C GLN A 9 -9.77 -13.05 -2.57
N GLU A 10 -10.00 -13.31 -3.87
CA GLU A 10 -8.92 -13.23 -4.88
C GLU A 10 -8.36 -11.80 -4.99
N TRP A 11 -9.21 -10.77 -4.91
CA TRP A 11 -8.76 -9.38 -4.90
C TRP A 11 -8.02 -9.02 -3.60
N ALA A 12 -8.55 -9.44 -2.44
CA ALA A 12 -7.94 -9.20 -1.15
C ALA A 12 -6.54 -9.81 -1.04
N ASP A 13 -6.32 -11.02 -1.57
CA ASP A 13 -5.01 -11.68 -1.58
C ASP A 13 -3.93 -10.84 -2.30
N ALA A 14 -4.29 -10.18 -3.39
CA ALA A 14 -3.38 -9.29 -4.12
C ALA A 14 -3.17 -7.99 -3.35
N TYR A 15 -4.25 -7.41 -2.82
CA TYR A 15 -4.22 -6.19 -2.02
C TYR A 15 -3.35 -6.34 -0.77
N ASP A 16 -3.59 -7.36 0.05
CA ASP A 16 -2.90 -7.58 1.32
C ASP A 16 -1.38 -7.72 1.12
N LYS A 17 -0.96 -8.40 0.04
CA LYS A 17 0.47 -8.52 -0.34
C LYS A 17 1.06 -7.16 -0.72
N ALA A 18 0.34 -6.36 -1.49
CA ALA A 18 0.80 -5.02 -1.88
C ALA A 18 0.88 -4.09 -0.67
N VAL A 19 -0.12 -4.11 0.22
CA VAL A 19 -0.12 -3.32 1.45
C VAL A 19 1.04 -3.73 2.36
N SER A 20 1.22 -5.02 2.64
CA SER A 20 2.34 -5.48 3.46
C SER A 20 3.68 -5.05 2.88
N SER A 21 3.85 -5.16 1.56
CA SER A 21 5.08 -4.73 0.88
C SER A 21 5.28 -3.22 1.00
N ALA A 22 4.24 -2.42 0.75
CA ALA A 22 4.31 -0.96 0.82
C ALA A 22 4.62 -0.46 2.24
N LEU A 23 4.01 -1.06 3.27
CA LEU A 23 4.30 -0.76 4.67
C LEU A 23 5.76 -1.09 5.01
N GLN A 24 6.26 -2.27 4.62
CA GLN A 24 7.65 -2.65 4.84
C GLN A 24 8.62 -1.69 4.14
N ALA A 25 8.34 -1.33 2.88
CA ALA A 25 9.16 -0.38 2.12
C ALA A 25 9.15 1.02 2.76
N SER A 26 8.00 1.48 3.25
CA SER A 26 7.89 2.75 3.97
C SER A 26 8.77 2.76 5.23
N ALA A 27 8.83 1.63 5.94
CA ALA A 27 9.64 1.48 7.13
C ALA A 27 11.14 1.47 6.83
N GLN A 28 11.54 0.72 5.80
CA GLN A 28 12.91 0.70 5.32
C GLN A 28 13.36 2.09 4.83
N LEU A 29 12.48 2.81 4.12
CA LEU A 29 12.79 4.14 3.61
C LEU A 29 12.93 5.16 4.74
N THR A 30 12.10 5.07 5.78
CA THR A 30 12.23 5.90 6.99
C THR A 30 13.54 5.63 7.71
N ALA A 31 13.92 4.35 7.89
CA ALA A 31 15.20 3.96 8.46
C ALA A 31 16.38 4.47 7.60
N ALA A 32 16.29 4.38 6.28
CA ALA A 32 17.31 4.88 5.37
C ALA A 32 17.44 6.41 5.44
N ALA A 33 16.34 7.16 5.57
CA ALA A 33 16.37 8.61 5.76
C ALA A 33 17.03 8.98 7.11
N ALA A 34 16.72 8.26 8.18
CA ALA A 34 17.40 8.42 9.47
C ALA A 34 18.91 8.12 9.35
N GLN A 35 19.28 7.11 8.57
CA GLN A 35 20.68 6.77 8.31
C GLN A 35 21.43 7.87 7.53
N VAL A 36 20.79 8.49 6.53
CA VAL A 36 21.34 9.66 5.83
C VAL A 36 21.59 10.81 6.80
N ARG A 37 20.64 11.09 7.69
CA ARG A 37 20.80 12.13 8.73
C ARG A 37 22.00 11.81 9.63
N ASP A 38 22.08 10.59 10.15
CA ASP A 38 23.16 10.19 11.06
C ASP A 38 24.54 10.32 10.39
N LEU A 39 24.65 9.95 9.10
CA LEU A 39 25.86 10.18 8.30
C LEU A 39 26.24 11.66 8.21
N ILE A 40 25.28 12.53 7.87
CA ILE A 40 25.52 13.97 7.75
C ILE A 40 25.95 14.57 9.11
N VAL A 41 25.29 14.16 10.19
CA VAL A 41 25.55 14.68 11.54
C VAL A 41 26.92 14.20 12.06
N VAL A 42 27.29 12.94 11.80
CA VAL A 42 28.63 12.42 12.14
C VAL A 42 29.70 13.13 11.33
N GLY A 43 29.50 13.32 10.02
CA GLY A 43 30.41 14.09 9.18
C GLY A 43 30.61 15.52 9.71
N ALA A 44 29.52 16.21 10.04
CA ALA A 44 29.58 17.55 10.63
C ALA A 44 30.33 17.58 11.97
N PHE A 45 30.11 16.60 12.85
CA PHE A 45 30.84 16.44 14.10
C PHE A 45 32.34 16.25 13.86
N ASN A 46 32.72 15.38 12.91
CA ASN A 46 34.12 15.10 12.58
C ASN A 46 34.84 16.35 12.05
N HIS A 47 34.19 17.13 11.18
CA HIS A 47 34.74 18.42 10.72
C HIS A 47 34.92 19.42 11.87
N GLN A 48 33.90 19.57 12.72
CA GLN A 48 33.97 20.51 13.83
C GLN A 48 35.01 20.10 14.89
N ALA A 49 35.14 18.80 15.17
CA ALA A 49 36.18 18.27 16.06
C ALA A 49 37.58 18.49 15.48
N GLY A 50 37.76 18.28 14.17
CA GLY A 50 39.01 18.57 13.46
C GLY A 50 39.39 20.05 13.55
N GLU A 51 38.45 20.95 13.30
CA GLU A 51 38.66 22.41 13.41
C GLU A 51 39.03 22.81 14.85
N SER A 52 38.34 22.25 15.84
CA SER A 52 38.64 22.48 17.25
C SER A 52 40.06 22.06 17.63
N ALA A 53 40.53 20.93 17.09
CA ALA A 53 41.88 20.41 17.34
C ALA A 53 42.96 21.21 16.60
N ALA A 54 42.65 21.78 15.44
CA ALA A 54 43.55 22.64 14.68
C ALA A 54 43.63 24.08 15.23
N ASN A 55 42.67 24.48 16.07
CA ASN A 55 42.61 25.82 16.63
C ASN A 55 43.64 26.01 17.75
N HIS A 56 44.59 26.93 17.55
CA HIS A 56 45.65 27.22 18.52
C HIS A 56 45.17 27.86 19.84
N ASN A 57 43.87 28.17 19.97
CA ASN A 57 43.28 28.73 21.19
C ASN A 57 42.65 27.66 22.11
N ASP A 58 42.94 26.37 21.91
CA ASP A 58 42.41 25.25 22.71
C ASP A 58 40.88 25.29 22.86
N VAL A 59 40.18 25.44 21.73
CA VAL A 59 38.72 25.39 21.70
C VAL A 59 38.26 23.99 22.11
N GLN A 60 37.21 23.91 22.94
CA GLN A 60 36.65 22.64 23.39
C GLN A 60 35.97 21.91 22.21
N PRO A 61 36.21 20.59 22.03
CA PRO A 61 35.57 19.82 20.97
C PRO A 61 34.05 19.76 21.15
N PRO A 62 33.30 19.57 20.05
CA PRO A 62 31.85 19.41 20.10
C PRO A 62 31.44 18.17 20.91
N ALA A 63 30.20 18.16 21.41
CA ALA A 63 29.63 16.96 22.01
C ALA A 63 29.33 15.91 20.92
N PRO A 64 29.54 14.61 21.20
CA PRO A 64 29.26 13.56 20.22
C PRO A 64 27.76 13.52 19.89
N PRO A 65 27.39 13.32 18.62
CA PRO A 65 26.00 13.31 18.22
C PRO A 65 25.26 12.06 18.70
N SER A 66 23.96 12.20 18.93
CA SER A 66 23.06 11.07 19.16
C SER A 66 22.41 10.61 17.85
N SER A 67 22.44 9.29 17.62
CA SER A 67 21.68 8.65 16.56
C SER A 67 20.18 8.80 16.76
N MET A 68 19.44 8.85 15.65
CA MET A 68 17.98 8.78 15.73
C MET A 68 17.56 7.38 16.21
N PRO A 69 16.59 7.28 17.15
CA PRO A 69 16.03 5.98 17.48
C PRO A 69 15.31 5.41 16.25
N ALA A 70 15.35 4.08 16.12
CA ALA A 70 14.59 3.41 15.08
C ALA A 70 13.10 3.75 15.23
N PRO A 71 12.41 4.17 14.15
CA PRO A 71 11.00 4.52 14.22
C PRO A 71 10.18 3.26 14.55
N CYS A 72 9.22 3.39 15.46
CA CYS A 72 8.23 2.33 15.72
C CYS A 72 7.15 2.42 14.64
N LEU A 73 7.24 1.54 13.63
CA LEU A 73 6.33 1.55 12.49
C LEU A 73 5.45 0.32 12.50
N VAL A 74 4.21 0.51 12.05
CA VAL A 74 3.27 -0.58 11.81
C VAL A 74 3.71 -1.27 10.52
N ASP A 75 4.07 -2.54 10.62
CA ASP A 75 4.58 -3.35 9.51
C ASP A 75 3.52 -4.29 8.92
N GLN A 76 2.34 -4.38 9.54
CA GLN A 76 1.26 -5.28 9.17
C GLN A 76 -0.10 -4.57 9.21
N ALA A 77 -0.95 -4.89 8.23
CA ALA A 77 -2.36 -4.49 8.22
C ALA A 77 -3.25 -5.73 8.36
N PRO A 78 -4.46 -5.59 8.95
CA PRO A 78 -5.48 -6.63 8.86
C PRO A 78 -5.82 -6.96 7.40
N SER A 79 -6.24 -8.19 7.13
CA SER A 79 -6.68 -8.59 5.79
C SER A 79 -7.88 -7.76 5.32
N ALA A 80 -7.89 -7.43 4.03
CA ALA A 80 -9.03 -6.80 3.38
C ALA A 80 -10.22 -7.77 3.20
N ALA A 81 -9.96 -9.08 3.23
CA ALA A 81 -10.98 -10.12 3.18
C ALA A 81 -11.78 -10.14 4.49
N GLY A 82 -13.09 -10.34 4.38
CA GLY A 82 -13.96 -10.40 5.54
C GLY A 82 -15.42 -10.30 5.15
N ASP A 83 -16.28 -10.64 6.10
CA ASP A 83 -17.72 -10.49 5.91
C ASP A 83 -18.05 -9.05 5.51
N GLY A 84 -18.93 -8.90 4.53
CA GLY A 84 -19.39 -7.60 4.10
C GLY A 84 -20.90 -7.52 4.05
N ILE A 85 -21.45 -6.94 2.99
CA ILE A 85 -22.86 -6.55 2.92
C ILE A 85 -23.76 -7.80 2.82
N PRO A 86 -24.81 -7.93 3.64
CA PRO A 86 -25.71 -9.08 3.62
C PRO A 86 -26.43 -9.22 2.27
N GLU A 87 -26.91 -10.43 1.99
CA GLU A 87 -27.69 -10.71 0.78
C GLU A 87 -28.92 -9.79 0.67
N PRO A 88 -29.22 -9.25 -0.53
CA PRO A 88 -30.37 -8.40 -0.71
C PRO A 88 -31.68 -9.19 -0.67
N PHE A 89 -32.77 -8.48 -0.39
CA PHE A 89 -34.11 -9.07 -0.43
C PHE A 89 -34.41 -9.69 -1.82
N GLY A 90 -34.97 -10.90 -1.84
CA GLY A 90 -35.28 -11.65 -3.06
C GLY A 90 -34.12 -12.52 -3.58
N TRP A 91 -32.90 -12.33 -3.09
CA TRP A 91 -31.75 -13.17 -3.49
C TRP A 91 -31.97 -14.67 -3.21
N SER A 92 -32.56 -14.99 -2.06
CA SER A 92 -32.85 -16.39 -1.67
C SER A 92 -33.76 -17.14 -2.64
N ILE A 93 -34.53 -16.42 -3.47
CA ILE A 93 -35.45 -16.99 -4.47
C ILE A 93 -34.68 -17.44 -5.71
N ILE A 94 -33.60 -16.74 -6.07
CA ILE A 94 -32.90 -16.92 -7.34
C ILE A 94 -31.52 -17.55 -7.19
N LYS A 95 -30.93 -17.52 -5.98
CA LYS A 95 -29.54 -17.95 -5.73
C LYS A 95 -29.18 -19.33 -6.31
N ASP A 96 -30.08 -20.31 -6.17
CA ASP A 96 -29.84 -21.68 -6.66
C ASP A 96 -29.80 -21.72 -8.20
N ALA A 97 -30.58 -20.85 -8.86
CA ALA A 97 -30.60 -20.71 -10.31
C ALA A 97 -29.43 -19.87 -10.85
N VAL A 98 -28.94 -18.90 -10.07
CA VAL A 98 -27.75 -18.09 -10.42
C VAL A 98 -26.50 -18.96 -10.41
N GLY A 99 -26.37 -19.84 -9.42
CA GLY A 99 -25.20 -20.71 -9.25
C GLY A 99 -23.93 -19.96 -8.82
N ALA A 100 -24.06 -18.73 -8.31
CA ALA A 100 -22.97 -17.91 -7.77
C ALA A 100 -23.38 -17.30 -6.43
N VAL A 101 -22.39 -16.93 -5.62
CA VAL A 101 -22.60 -16.26 -4.33
C VAL A 101 -22.79 -14.76 -4.56
N TRP A 102 -23.55 -14.13 -3.68
CA TRP A 102 -23.69 -12.67 -3.65
C TRP A 102 -22.30 -12.02 -3.44
N PRO A 103 -21.84 -11.13 -4.34
CA PRO A 103 -20.59 -10.42 -4.16
C PRO A 103 -20.73 -9.45 -3.00
N ASN A 104 -20.19 -9.78 -1.83
CA ASN A 104 -20.55 -9.12 -0.57
C ASN A 104 -19.55 -8.04 -0.13
N GLY A 105 -18.68 -7.55 -1.01
CA GLY A 105 -17.76 -6.44 -0.70
C GLY A 105 -18.46 -5.16 -0.21
N HIS A 106 -17.71 -4.32 0.51
CA HIS A 106 -18.19 -3.08 1.12
C HIS A 106 -17.57 -1.85 0.44
N GLN A 107 -18.33 -1.23 -0.46
CA GLN A 107 -17.86 -0.15 -1.35
C GLN A 107 -17.41 1.09 -0.58
N ASP A 108 -18.11 1.44 0.51
CA ASP A 108 -17.72 2.57 1.35
C ASP A 108 -16.38 2.35 2.06
N GLU A 109 -16.09 1.12 2.51
CA GLU A 109 -14.79 0.80 3.11
C GLU A 109 -13.68 0.82 2.06
N LEU A 110 -13.95 0.35 0.84
CA LEU A 110 -13.00 0.42 -0.27
C LEU A 110 -12.69 1.87 -0.66
N ARG A 111 -13.70 2.76 -0.69
CA ARG A 111 -13.49 4.21 -0.91
C ARG A 111 -12.76 4.88 0.26
N ALA A 112 -13.01 4.45 1.49
CA ALA A 112 -12.24 4.91 2.64
C ALA A 112 -10.76 4.50 2.52
N ALA A 113 -10.49 3.28 2.03
CA ALA A 113 -9.13 2.83 1.73
C ALA A 113 -8.50 3.64 0.59
N GLU A 114 -9.23 3.92 -0.49
CA GLU A 114 -8.78 4.81 -1.59
C GLU A 114 -8.34 6.18 -1.05
N ALA A 115 -9.14 6.80 -0.20
CA ALA A 115 -8.83 8.10 0.40
C ALA A 115 -7.60 8.04 1.32
N ALA A 116 -7.47 6.98 2.12
CA ALA A 116 -6.30 6.76 2.97
C ALA A 116 -5.01 6.61 2.15
N TRP A 117 -5.05 5.83 1.07
CA TRP A 117 -3.92 5.63 0.16
C TRP A 117 -3.56 6.90 -0.61
N SER A 118 -4.55 7.69 -1.03
CA SER A 118 -4.33 9.00 -1.65
C SER A 118 -3.67 9.99 -0.68
N THR A 119 -4.05 9.95 0.60
CA THR A 119 -3.43 10.75 1.66
C THR A 119 -1.98 10.32 1.88
N ALA A 120 -1.72 9.00 1.93
CA ALA A 120 -0.36 8.48 2.05
C ALA A 120 0.52 8.90 0.86
N ALA A 121 0.00 8.79 -0.37
CA ALA A 121 0.69 9.24 -1.58
C ALA A 121 1.08 10.73 -1.49
N SER A 122 0.12 11.59 -1.16
CA SER A 122 0.34 13.03 -0.97
C SER A 122 1.42 13.32 0.07
N ASN A 123 1.42 12.60 1.20
CA ASN A 123 2.43 12.75 2.24
C ASN A 123 3.83 12.37 1.74
N PHE A 124 3.97 11.26 1.02
CA PHE A 124 5.27 10.85 0.48
C PHE A 124 5.80 11.86 -0.56
N HIS A 125 4.96 12.35 -1.47
CA HIS A 125 5.37 13.39 -2.43
C HIS A 125 5.71 14.71 -1.74
N THR A 126 4.96 15.08 -0.69
CA THR A 126 5.27 16.27 0.12
C THR A 126 6.64 16.14 0.77
N MET A 127 6.94 14.98 1.37
CA MET A 127 8.25 14.69 1.94
C MET A 127 9.36 14.77 0.87
N ALA A 128 9.15 14.16 -0.30
CA ALA A 128 10.07 14.24 -1.43
C ALA A 128 10.33 15.71 -1.86
N GLY A 129 9.30 16.56 -1.81
CA GLY A 129 9.39 17.98 -2.12
C GLY A 129 10.26 18.78 -1.15
N THR A 130 10.54 18.28 0.06
CA THR A 130 11.43 18.94 1.03
C THR A 130 12.91 18.66 0.80
N VAL A 131 13.24 17.57 0.10
CA VAL A 131 14.63 17.11 -0.08
C VAL A 131 15.53 18.10 -0.85
N PRO A 132 15.07 18.82 -1.90
CA PRO A 132 15.91 19.77 -2.63
C PRO A 132 16.50 20.86 -1.73
N GLN A 133 15.73 21.33 -0.74
CA GLN A 133 16.24 22.32 0.22
C GLN A 133 17.42 21.76 1.04
N ALA A 134 17.36 20.48 1.43
CA ALA A 134 18.47 19.84 2.13
C ALA A 134 19.69 19.67 1.21
N ILE A 135 19.47 19.33 -0.07
CA ILE A 135 20.53 19.26 -1.08
C ILE A 135 21.21 20.62 -1.27
N ASP A 136 20.45 21.71 -1.35
CA ASP A 136 21.01 23.07 -1.47
C ASP A 136 21.88 23.44 -0.26
N LEU A 137 21.44 23.08 0.96
CA LEU A 137 22.20 23.32 2.19
C LEU A 137 23.51 22.50 2.23
N LEU A 138 23.46 21.25 1.78
CA LEU A 138 24.65 20.40 1.65
C LEU A 138 25.60 20.94 0.59
N GLY A 139 25.09 21.43 -0.55
CA GLY A 139 25.89 22.00 -1.63
C GLY A 139 26.67 23.26 -1.23
N ASN A 140 26.31 23.92 -0.13
CA ASN A 140 27.04 25.05 0.44
C ASN A 140 28.24 24.65 1.31
N GLN A 141 28.45 23.35 1.56
CA GLN A 141 29.54 22.85 2.39
C GLN A 141 30.75 22.44 1.53
N GLN A 142 31.96 22.58 2.07
CA GLN A 142 33.21 22.15 1.42
C GLN A 142 33.78 20.92 2.12
N SER A 143 33.40 19.74 1.65
CA SER A 143 33.96 18.47 2.12
C SER A 143 33.86 17.38 1.04
N GLU A 144 34.81 16.44 1.06
CA GLU A 144 34.84 15.27 0.18
C GLU A 144 33.61 14.35 0.36
N GLU A 145 32.91 14.42 1.49
CA GLU A 145 31.74 13.59 1.80
C GLU A 145 30.42 14.16 1.22
N ILE A 146 30.39 15.45 0.86
CA ILE A 146 29.19 16.16 0.41
C ILE A 146 28.59 15.59 -0.88
N PRO A 147 29.36 15.26 -1.93
CA PRO A 147 28.81 14.65 -3.13
C PRO A 147 28.05 13.33 -2.85
N ALA A 148 28.56 12.51 -1.93
CA ALA A 148 27.91 11.26 -1.53
C ALA A 148 26.62 11.52 -0.75
N ALA A 149 26.61 12.52 0.16
CA ALA A 149 25.42 12.92 0.89
C ALA A 149 24.31 13.45 -0.03
N ILE A 150 24.68 14.28 -1.03
CA ILE A 150 23.74 14.78 -2.05
C ILE A 150 23.15 13.62 -2.85
N ALA A 151 23.99 12.72 -3.39
CA ALA A 151 23.52 11.58 -4.16
C ALA A 151 22.60 10.65 -3.35
N ALA A 152 22.90 10.45 -2.06
CA ALA A 152 22.03 9.71 -1.16
C ALA A 152 20.68 10.41 -0.96
N ALA A 153 20.67 11.73 -0.75
CA ALA A 153 19.44 12.53 -0.62
C ALA A 153 18.60 12.47 -1.91
N GLU A 154 19.20 12.66 -3.08
CA GLU A 154 18.52 12.53 -4.38
C GLU A 154 17.90 11.14 -4.58
N SER A 155 18.63 10.07 -4.22
CA SER A 155 18.06 8.72 -4.29
C SER A 155 16.87 8.58 -3.34
N ARG A 156 16.94 9.10 -2.11
CA ARG A 156 15.81 9.05 -1.17
C ARG A 156 14.61 9.88 -1.65
N GLN A 157 14.85 11.00 -2.32
CA GLN A 157 13.78 11.76 -2.97
C GLN A 157 13.07 10.92 -4.03
N SER A 158 13.82 10.27 -4.92
CA SER A 158 13.25 9.37 -5.93
C SER A 158 12.46 8.23 -5.27
N ASP A 159 13.02 7.60 -4.24
CA ASP A 159 12.39 6.49 -3.54
C ASP A 159 11.07 6.91 -2.84
N LEU A 160 11.00 8.14 -2.30
CA LEU A 160 9.78 8.72 -1.74
C LEU A 160 8.72 8.96 -2.82
N ASN A 161 9.11 9.48 -3.97
CA ASN A 161 8.17 9.65 -5.10
C ASN A 161 7.64 8.31 -5.61
N ASP A 162 8.51 7.31 -5.78
CA ASP A 162 8.11 5.97 -6.22
C ASP A 162 7.09 5.34 -5.25
N LEU A 163 7.32 5.50 -3.94
CA LEU A 163 6.39 5.01 -2.91
C LEU A 163 5.07 5.79 -2.90
N GLY A 164 5.12 7.10 -3.20
CA GLY A 164 3.93 7.92 -3.42
C GLY A 164 3.10 7.43 -4.59
N ASP A 165 3.73 7.17 -5.74
CA ASP A 165 3.08 6.65 -6.94
C ASP A 165 2.47 5.26 -6.71
N ILE A 166 3.19 4.37 -6.03
CA ILE A 166 2.68 3.04 -5.63
C ILE A 166 1.45 3.20 -4.73
N SER A 167 1.52 4.08 -3.73
CA SER A 167 0.40 4.34 -2.81
C SER A 167 -0.82 4.84 -3.57
N SER A 168 -0.64 5.75 -4.53
CA SER A 168 -1.73 6.24 -5.38
C SER A 168 -2.37 5.12 -6.19
N LEU A 169 -1.56 4.22 -6.78
CA LEU A 169 -2.07 3.11 -7.58
C LEU A 169 -2.83 2.07 -6.75
N ILE A 170 -2.39 1.79 -5.52
CA ILE A 170 -3.17 0.96 -4.58
C ILE A 170 -4.51 1.63 -4.28
N GLY A 171 -4.51 2.95 -4.05
CA GLY A 171 -5.73 3.72 -3.83
C GLY A 171 -6.71 3.63 -5.01
N THR A 172 -6.23 3.87 -6.23
CA THR A 172 -7.02 3.75 -7.46
C THR A 172 -7.63 2.36 -7.60
N ALA A 173 -6.88 1.29 -7.33
CA ALA A 173 -7.42 -0.06 -7.40
C ALA A 173 -8.55 -0.33 -6.40
N CYS A 174 -8.51 0.30 -5.20
CA CYS A 174 -9.62 0.25 -4.25
C CYS A 174 -10.85 0.95 -4.79
N GLY A 175 -10.68 2.16 -5.35
CA GLY A 175 -11.76 2.94 -5.96
C GLY A 175 -12.40 2.24 -7.16
N ASP A 176 -11.58 1.66 -8.04
CA ASP A 176 -12.04 0.87 -9.18
C ASP A 176 -12.86 -0.34 -8.73
N TYR A 177 -12.38 -1.07 -7.72
CA TYR A 177 -13.12 -2.22 -7.21
C TYR A 177 -14.44 -1.81 -6.54
N ALA A 178 -14.44 -0.72 -5.76
CA ALA A 178 -15.66 -0.15 -5.20
C ALA A 178 -16.67 0.23 -6.28
N HIS A 179 -16.21 0.87 -7.36
CA HIS A 179 -17.05 1.24 -8.50
C HIS A 179 -17.66 0.01 -9.20
N HIS A 180 -16.86 -1.03 -9.42
CA HIS A 180 -17.35 -2.27 -10.03
C HIS A 180 -18.36 -3.00 -9.14
N LEU A 181 -18.17 -3.00 -7.82
CA LEU A 181 -19.14 -3.54 -6.87
C LEU A 181 -20.44 -2.74 -6.87
N ASP A 182 -20.38 -1.41 -6.86
CA ASP A 182 -21.56 -0.54 -6.95
C ASP A 182 -22.38 -0.84 -8.21
N GLU A 183 -21.73 -0.95 -9.36
CA GLU A 183 -22.38 -1.25 -10.63
C GLU A 183 -23.03 -2.64 -10.61
N ALA A 184 -22.30 -3.65 -10.12
CA ALA A 184 -22.83 -5.01 -10.02
C ALA A 184 -24.01 -5.09 -9.05
N HIS A 185 -23.91 -4.47 -7.87
CA HIS A 185 -25.01 -4.40 -6.90
C HIS A 185 -26.22 -3.70 -7.48
N HIS A 186 -26.03 -2.58 -8.17
CA HIS A 186 -27.11 -1.83 -8.81
C HIS A 186 -27.87 -2.70 -9.82
N GLN A 187 -27.15 -3.33 -10.76
CA GLN A 187 -27.76 -4.16 -11.79
C GLN A 187 -28.44 -5.41 -11.22
N ILE A 188 -27.84 -6.07 -10.22
CA ILE A 188 -28.47 -7.23 -9.55
C ILE A 188 -29.75 -6.81 -8.83
N LEU A 189 -29.71 -5.69 -8.10
CA LEU A 189 -30.89 -5.16 -7.40
C LEU A 189 -32.01 -4.75 -8.38
N GLU A 190 -31.67 -4.24 -9.55
CA GLU A 190 -32.64 -3.95 -10.62
C GLU A 190 -33.30 -5.23 -11.13
N GLU A 191 -32.52 -6.26 -11.47
CA GLU A 191 -33.05 -7.55 -11.93
C GLU A 191 -33.93 -8.23 -10.85
N LEU A 192 -33.58 -8.10 -9.56
CA LEU A 192 -34.40 -8.57 -8.43
C LEU A 192 -35.69 -7.77 -8.27
N LYS A 193 -35.65 -6.43 -8.43
CA LYS A 193 -36.85 -5.57 -8.38
C LYS A 193 -37.81 -5.89 -9.50
N GLU A 194 -37.31 -6.06 -10.72
CA GLU A 194 -38.13 -6.44 -11.87
C GLU A 194 -38.83 -7.78 -11.64
N LEU A 195 -38.11 -8.77 -11.09
CA LEU A 195 -38.70 -10.05 -10.70
C LEU A 195 -39.80 -9.89 -9.63
N GLY A 196 -39.59 -9.03 -8.63
CA GLY A 196 -40.58 -8.72 -7.60
C GLY A 196 -41.85 -8.05 -8.16
N ILE A 197 -41.70 -7.05 -9.04
CA ILE A 197 -42.83 -6.34 -9.68
C ILE A 197 -43.64 -7.29 -10.57
N GLU A 198 -42.99 -8.12 -11.37
CA GLU A 198 -43.67 -9.09 -12.24
C GLU A 198 -44.49 -10.12 -11.44
N THR A 199 -44.04 -10.47 -10.24
CA THR A 199 -44.75 -11.40 -9.36
C THR A 199 -45.94 -10.72 -8.68
N ALA A 200 -45.81 -9.45 -8.28
CA ALA A 200 -46.91 -8.66 -7.71
C ALA A 200 -47.98 -8.26 -8.74
N ALA A 201 -47.61 -8.09 -10.02
CA ALA A 201 -48.53 -7.71 -11.09
C ALA A 201 -49.56 -8.81 -11.47
N VAL A 202 -49.31 -10.06 -11.07
CA VAL A 202 -50.30 -11.14 -11.19
C VAL A 202 -51.30 -11.14 -10.02
N GLU A 203 -50.96 -10.51 -8.89
CA GLU A 203 -51.84 -10.29 -7.72
C GLU A 203 -52.68 -8.99 -7.82
N VAL A 204 -53.18 -8.67 -9.01
CA VAL A 204 -54.35 -7.77 -9.13
C VAL A 204 -55.59 -8.69 -9.21
N GLY A 205 -56.08 -9.23 -8.11
CA GLY A 205 -56.55 -8.43 -6.97
C GLY A 205 -55.93 -8.70 -5.60
N PHE A 206 -55.43 -7.60 -5.05
CA PHE A 206 -55.32 -7.18 -3.64
C PHE A 206 -53.91 -7.03 -3.05
N ALA A 207 -53.68 -5.78 -2.64
CA ALA A 207 -52.79 -5.30 -1.58
C ALA A 207 -51.31 -5.07 -1.91
N VAL A 208 -51.06 -3.84 -2.37
CA VAL A 208 -50.01 -2.94 -1.87
C VAL A 208 -49.50 -3.39 -0.49
N LEU A 209 -48.22 -3.79 -0.40
CA LEU A 209 -47.44 -4.14 0.80
C LEU A 209 -47.62 -5.55 1.42
N ALA A 210 -47.81 -6.61 0.62
CA ALA A 210 -47.56 -7.97 1.10
C ALA A 210 -46.07 -8.36 0.91
N PRO A 211 -45.37 -8.92 1.92
CA PRO A 211 -44.09 -9.57 1.69
C PRO A 211 -44.31 -10.73 0.70
N ILE A 212 -43.36 -10.92 -0.22
CA ILE A 212 -43.34 -11.94 -1.31
C ILE A 212 -43.74 -13.36 -0.84
N THR A 213 -43.74 -13.62 0.47
CA THR A 213 -44.21 -14.85 1.11
C THR A 213 -45.67 -15.23 0.84
N ALA A 214 -46.56 -14.28 0.50
CA ALA A 214 -47.98 -14.61 0.26
C ALA A 214 -48.27 -15.19 -1.14
N GLY A 215 -47.52 -14.78 -2.18
CA GLY A 215 -47.74 -15.22 -3.57
C GLY A 215 -46.99 -16.50 -3.96
N LEU A 216 -45.93 -16.89 -3.24
CA LEU A 216 -45.11 -18.05 -3.61
C LEU A 216 -45.87 -19.40 -3.61
N SER A 217 -47.01 -19.52 -2.91
CA SER A 217 -47.79 -20.77 -2.87
C SER A 217 -48.59 -21.06 -4.15
N GLU A 218 -48.92 -20.06 -4.98
CA GLU A 218 -49.64 -20.28 -6.26
C GLU A 218 -48.71 -20.54 -7.45
N TYR A 219 -47.40 -20.25 -7.33
CA TYR A 219 -46.42 -20.34 -8.42
C TYR A 219 -45.64 -21.66 -8.51
N ILE A 220 -45.81 -22.56 -7.55
CA ILE A 220 -45.14 -23.88 -7.52
C ILE A 220 -45.74 -24.76 -8.64
N GLY A 221 -45.26 -24.57 -9.87
CA GLY A 221 -45.63 -25.39 -11.04
C GLY A 221 -45.80 -24.65 -12.37
N ASN A 222 -45.75 -23.31 -12.41
CA ASN A 222 -45.91 -22.58 -13.69
C ASN A 222 -44.60 -22.52 -14.48
N ALA A 223 -44.53 -23.24 -15.60
CA ALA A 223 -43.36 -23.28 -16.48
C ALA A 223 -42.92 -21.89 -16.97
N ALA A 224 -43.85 -20.94 -17.13
CA ALA A 224 -43.51 -19.57 -17.53
C ALA A 224 -42.75 -18.80 -16.44
N TRP A 225 -43.09 -19.02 -15.17
CA TRP A 225 -42.39 -18.39 -14.04
C TRP A 225 -40.98 -18.95 -13.85
N VAL A 226 -40.84 -20.29 -13.94
CA VAL A 226 -39.53 -20.96 -13.92
C VAL A 226 -38.63 -20.46 -15.05
N ALA A 227 -39.18 -20.30 -16.26
CA ALA A 227 -38.43 -19.76 -17.39
C ALA A 227 -37.92 -18.34 -17.14
N ARG A 228 -38.74 -17.47 -16.54
CA ARG A 228 -38.36 -16.08 -16.21
C ARG A 228 -37.27 -16.02 -15.15
N ILE A 229 -37.39 -16.79 -14.06
CA ILE A 229 -36.31 -16.94 -13.07
C ILE A 229 -35.03 -17.37 -13.76
N GLY A 230 -35.09 -18.37 -14.64
CA GLY A 230 -33.92 -18.83 -15.38
C GLY A 230 -33.30 -17.75 -16.28
N VAL A 231 -34.09 -16.85 -16.86
CA VAL A 231 -33.55 -15.71 -17.64
C VAL A 231 -32.87 -14.69 -16.74
N LYS A 232 -33.55 -14.26 -15.66
CA LYS A 232 -33.01 -13.30 -14.69
C LYS A 232 -31.75 -13.82 -14.01
N ALA A 233 -31.74 -15.11 -13.64
CA ALA A 233 -30.62 -15.77 -13.02
C ALA A 233 -29.38 -15.78 -13.91
N ARG A 234 -29.55 -16.05 -15.21
CA ARG A 234 -28.45 -15.99 -16.18
C ARG A 234 -27.88 -14.58 -16.34
N ARG A 235 -28.74 -13.55 -16.33
CA ARG A 235 -28.28 -12.15 -16.38
C ARG A 235 -27.48 -11.79 -15.13
N ILE A 236 -28.01 -12.11 -13.95
CA ILE A 236 -27.30 -11.94 -12.67
C ILE A 236 -25.95 -12.69 -12.69
N ALA A 237 -25.93 -13.94 -13.15
CA ALA A 237 -24.68 -14.70 -13.28
C ALA A 237 -23.67 -14.02 -14.23
N SER A 238 -24.13 -13.42 -15.33
CA SER A 238 -23.26 -12.67 -16.23
C SER A 238 -22.72 -11.38 -15.61
N ILE A 239 -23.50 -10.70 -14.77
CA ILE A 239 -23.07 -9.51 -14.02
C ILE A 239 -21.98 -9.89 -13.02
N ILE A 240 -22.16 -10.99 -12.28
CA ILE A 240 -21.16 -11.49 -11.33
C ILE A 240 -19.89 -11.94 -12.05
N ALA A 241 -20.00 -12.57 -13.23
CA ALA A 241 -18.83 -12.96 -14.03
C ALA A 241 -18.06 -11.74 -14.59
N ASP A 242 -18.77 -10.69 -14.98
CA ASP A 242 -18.16 -9.42 -15.41
C ASP A 242 -17.43 -8.74 -14.24
N LEU A 243 -18.06 -8.68 -13.05
CA LEU A 243 -17.43 -8.22 -11.82
C LEU A 243 -16.16 -9.03 -11.51
N ALA A 244 -16.21 -10.36 -11.60
CA ALA A 244 -15.05 -11.21 -11.36
C ALA A 244 -13.88 -10.88 -12.31
N THR A 245 -14.19 -10.62 -13.57
CA THR A 245 -13.19 -10.25 -14.58
C THR A 245 -12.53 -8.91 -14.24
N LYS A 246 -13.34 -7.89 -13.95
CA LYS A 246 -12.86 -6.55 -13.60
C LYS A 246 -12.08 -6.52 -12.28
N ALA A 247 -12.56 -7.24 -11.26
CA ALA A 247 -11.86 -7.40 -10.00
C ALA A 247 -10.50 -8.08 -10.21
N LYS A 248 -10.43 -9.11 -11.07
CA LYS A 248 -9.17 -9.77 -11.41
C LYS A 248 -8.19 -8.86 -12.15
N GLU A 249 -8.68 -8.01 -13.04
CA GLU A 249 -7.85 -6.99 -13.71
C GLU A 249 -7.27 -5.98 -12.71
N SER A 250 -8.10 -5.47 -11.80
CA SER A 250 -7.66 -4.61 -10.69
C SER A 250 -6.64 -5.32 -9.78
N ALA A 251 -6.92 -6.56 -9.38
CA ALA A 251 -6.03 -7.38 -8.56
C ALA A 251 -4.67 -7.62 -9.26
N LYS A 252 -4.67 -7.82 -10.58
CA LYS A 252 -3.43 -7.95 -11.36
C LYS A 252 -2.61 -6.68 -11.33
N VAL A 253 -3.24 -5.50 -11.50
CA VAL A 253 -2.55 -4.21 -11.38
C VAL A 253 -1.86 -4.10 -10.02
N VAL A 254 -2.59 -4.35 -8.93
CA VAL A 254 -2.06 -4.33 -7.57
C VAL A 254 -0.94 -5.36 -7.37
N GLY A 255 -1.11 -6.57 -7.90
CA GLY A 255 -0.10 -7.62 -7.85
C GLY A 255 1.22 -7.22 -8.53
N THR A 256 1.18 -6.46 -9.63
CA THR A 256 2.41 -5.95 -10.25
C THR A 256 3.14 -4.91 -9.40
N LEU A 257 2.44 -4.24 -8.48
CA LEU A 257 3.05 -3.28 -7.56
C LEU A 257 3.96 -3.96 -6.55
N VAL A 258 3.67 -5.20 -6.16
CA VAL A 258 4.51 -5.98 -5.24
C VAL A 258 5.94 -6.10 -5.77
N GLU A 259 6.11 -6.34 -7.06
CA GLU A 259 7.42 -6.43 -7.70
C GLU A 259 8.14 -5.08 -7.70
N ARG A 260 7.42 -3.98 -7.97
CA ARG A 260 7.98 -2.62 -7.92
C ARG A 260 8.45 -2.27 -6.51
N VAL A 261 7.63 -2.58 -5.51
CA VAL A 261 7.95 -2.33 -4.10
C VAL A 261 9.12 -3.20 -3.64
N SER A 262 9.18 -4.46 -4.09
CA SER A 262 10.29 -5.36 -3.77
C SER A 262 11.61 -4.86 -4.35
N ALA A 263 11.59 -4.37 -5.60
CA ALA A 263 12.76 -3.76 -6.23
C ALA A 263 13.21 -2.49 -5.50
N LEU A 264 12.27 -1.62 -5.10
CA LEU A 264 12.54 -0.44 -4.28
C LEU A 264 13.17 -0.83 -2.93
N SER A 265 12.56 -1.78 -2.24
CA SER A 265 13.01 -2.30 -0.94
C SER A 265 14.44 -2.87 -1.03
N ALA A 266 14.72 -3.67 -2.07
CA ALA A 266 16.05 -4.22 -2.29
C ALA A 266 17.11 -3.15 -2.57
N LYS A 267 16.75 -2.13 -3.37
CA LYS A 267 17.61 -0.96 -3.63
C LYS A 267 17.93 -0.20 -2.34
N VAL A 268 16.93 0.08 -1.51
CA VAL A 268 17.09 0.79 -0.24
C VAL A 268 17.92 -0.05 0.74
N ALA A 269 17.61 -1.33 0.90
CA ALA A 269 18.33 -2.23 1.81
C ALA A 269 19.81 -2.36 1.42
N LYS A 270 20.11 -2.50 0.13
CA LYS A 270 21.49 -2.54 -0.38
C LYS A 270 22.25 -1.27 -0.01
N TRP A 271 21.64 -0.10 -0.25
CA TRP A 271 22.26 1.17 0.11
C TRP A 271 22.52 1.29 1.62
N VAL A 272 21.57 0.89 2.48
CA VAL A 272 21.74 0.93 3.94
C VAL A 272 22.91 0.06 4.39
N GLN A 273 23.07 -1.14 3.81
CA GLN A 273 24.19 -2.04 4.12
C GLN A 273 25.54 -1.43 3.71
N GLU A 274 25.61 -0.86 2.51
CA GLU A 274 26.82 -0.20 2.00
C GLU A 274 27.19 1.03 2.86
N ALA A 275 26.20 1.85 3.22
CA ALA A 275 26.37 3.00 4.10
C ALA A 275 26.86 2.61 5.51
N ALA A 276 26.27 1.57 6.10
CA ALA A 276 26.69 1.07 7.42
C ALA A 276 28.13 0.54 7.40
N ALA A 277 28.53 -0.17 6.34
CA ALA A 277 29.90 -0.66 6.20
C ALA A 277 30.92 0.49 6.09
N GLN A 278 30.57 1.56 5.36
CA GLN A 278 31.41 2.76 5.26
C GLN A 278 31.58 3.47 6.62
N MET A 279 30.49 3.65 7.37
CA MET A 279 30.58 4.24 8.71
C MET A 279 31.47 3.45 9.65
N PHE A 280 31.29 2.12 9.69
CA PHE A 280 32.10 1.27 10.55
C PHE A 280 33.59 1.35 10.17
N SER A 281 33.90 1.36 8.87
CA SER A 281 35.27 1.55 8.40
C SER A 281 35.85 2.89 8.87
N ASN A 282 35.09 3.98 8.77
CA ASN A 282 35.54 5.31 9.18
C ASN A 282 35.75 5.39 10.70
N GLN A 283 34.85 4.83 11.51
CA GLN A 283 34.99 4.76 12.96
C GLN A 283 36.25 3.99 13.39
N VAL A 284 36.54 2.86 12.75
CA VAL A 284 37.75 2.06 13.04
C VAL A 284 39.01 2.85 12.67
N ILE A 285 39.02 3.55 11.52
CA ILE A 285 40.14 4.41 11.11
C ILE A 285 40.37 5.54 12.11
N GLU A 286 39.31 6.19 12.59
CA GLU A 286 39.41 7.26 13.58
C GLU A 286 39.91 6.76 14.94
N GLN A 287 39.42 5.61 15.40
CA GLN A 287 39.92 4.97 16.62
C GLN A 287 41.43 4.69 16.51
N LEU A 288 41.88 4.11 15.40
CA LEU A 288 43.30 3.83 15.15
C LEU A 288 44.13 5.11 15.05
N ARG A 289 43.58 6.17 14.44
CA ARG A 289 44.24 7.49 14.38
C ARG A 289 44.36 8.13 15.76
N SER A 290 43.33 8.00 16.62
CA SER A 290 43.37 8.47 18.01
C SER A 290 44.40 7.72 18.87
N GLU A 291 44.73 6.48 18.49
CA GLU A 291 45.79 5.67 19.10
C GLU A 291 47.18 5.95 18.52
N GLY A 292 47.30 6.91 17.58
CA GLY A 292 48.57 7.34 16.98
C GLY A 292 49.08 6.45 15.84
N LEU A 293 48.23 5.57 15.29
CA LEU A 293 48.56 4.71 14.16
C LEU A 293 48.08 5.33 12.84
N THR A 294 49.00 5.59 11.91
CA THR A 294 48.70 5.99 10.53
C THR A 294 48.52 4.75 9.66
N ILE A 295 47.33 4.56 9.09
CA ILE A 295 47.03 3.47 8.15
C ILE A 295 46.68 4.04 6.78
N ASP A 296 47.24 3.42 5.73
CA ASP A 296 46.87 3.63 4.34
C ASP A 296 45.53 2.94 4.06
N SER A 297 44.51 3.73 3.69
CA SER A 297 43.13 3.29 3.43
C SER A 297 43.03 2.16 2.38
N SER A 298 44.05 1.99 1.54
CA SER A 298 44.12 0.92 0.53
C SER A 298 44.40 -0.49 1.11
N GLN A 299 44.81 -0.59 2.38
CA GLN A 299 45.17 -1.86 3.05
C GLN A 299 44.00 -2.51 3.79
N ILE A 300 42.86 -1.82 3.95
CA ILE A 300 41.70 -2.32 4.71
C ILE A 300 40.83 -3.20 3.79
N ALA A 301 41.20 -4.47 3.65
CA ALA A 301 40.33 -5.48 3.07
C ALA A 301 39.29 -5.95 4.12
N LEU A 302 38.14 -5.26 4.19
CA LEU A 302 37.06 -5.63 5.11
C LEU A 302 36.22 -6.79 4.54
N ARG A 303 36.35 -7.96 5.18
CA ARG A 303 35.35 -9.03 5.13
C ARG A 303 34.17 -8.58 6.00
N ALA A 304 33.00 -8.37 5.40
CA ALA A 304 31.78 -8.06 6.14
C ALA A 304 31.49 -9.15 7.19
N PRO A 305 31.06 -8.79 8.42
CA PRO A 305 30.53 -9.78 9.36
C PRO A 305 29.26 -10.41 8.77
N LYS A 306 29.17 -11.74 8.89
CA LYS A 306 28.01 -12.53 8.47
C LYS A 306 26.80 -12.26 9.36
#